data_AF-A0A0N8KLJ0-F1
#
_entry.id   AF-A0A0N8KLJ0-F1
#
_cell.length_a   1.000
_cell.length_b   1.000
_cell.length_c   1.000
_cell.angle_alpha   90.00
_cell.angle_beta   90.00
_cell.angle_gamma   90.00
#
_symmetry.space_group_name_H-M   'P 1'
#
loop_
_entity.id
_entity.type
_entity.pdbx_description
1 polymer ?
#
loop_
_entity_poly.entity_id
_entity_poly.type
_entity_poly.pdbx_seq_one_letter_code
_entity_poly.pdbx_strand_id
1 'polypeptide(L)'
;MSIPKTIILNGAPHRTDAATIADLARELELAPEKVAVERNGEIVPRSTLGEAALADGDTLEIVHFVGGGDHAADTWSVAGRTFTSRLIVGTGKYKSFEQNAAAVAASGAEIVTVAVRRVNVSDPKAPMLTDFIDPKKITYLPNTAGCFTGEDAVRTLRLAREAGGWNLVKLEVL
;
A
#
# COMPACT_ATOMS: atom_id res chain seq x y z
N MET A 1 14.91 -33.43 32.31
CA MET A 1 13.96 -33.31 31.19
C MET A 1 12.75 -32.57 31.73
N SER A 2 12.38 -31.45 31.11
CA SER A 2 11.14 -30.72 31.42
C SER A 2 9.96 -31.62 31.03
N ILE A 3 8.88 -31.62 31.83
CA ILE A 3 7.67 -32.35 31.48
C ILE A 3 6.91 -31.52 30.43
N PRO A 4 6.47 -32.14 29.32
CA PRO A 4 5.67 -31.44 28.31
C PRO A 4 4.40 -30.89 28.92
N LYS A 5 4.13 -29.61 28.62
CA LYS A 5 2.96 -28.87 29.08
C LYS A 5 2.00 -28.71 27.91
N THR A 6 0.71 -28.71 28.21
CA THR A 6 -0.36 -28.36 27.27
C THR A 6 -0.89 -26.99 27.66
N ILE A 7 -0.82 -26.03 26.74
CA ILE A 7 -1.30 -24.65 26.93
C ILE A 7 -2.32 -24.31 25.85
N ILE A 8 -3.03 -23.20 26.02
CA ILE A 8 -3.79 -22.54 24.96
C ILE A 8 -2.96 -21.35 24.48
N LEU A 9 -2.53 -21.34 23.22
CA LEU A 9 -1.72 -20.29 22.61
C LEU A 9 -2.52 -19.65 21.48
N ASN A 10 -2.80 -18.34 21.58
CA ASN A 10 -3.60 -17.57 20.62
C ASN A 10 -4.92 -18.28 20.25
N GLY A 11 -5.58 -18.85 21.26
CA GLY A 11 -6.85 -19.57 21.11
C GLY A 11 -6.76 -21.03 20.65
N ALA A 12 -5.56 -21.58 20.40
CA ALA A 12 -5.37 -22.96 19.95
C ALA A 12 -4.57 -23.80 20.97
N PRO A 13 -4.90 -25.10 21.17
CA PRO A 13 -4.09 -25.99 21.99
C PRO A 13 -2.67 -26.12 21.42
N HIS A 14 -1.67 -25.98 22.28
CA HIS A 14 -0.26 -26.09 21.91
C HIS A 14 0.50 -26.88 22.98
N ARG A 15 1.40 -27.77 22.56
CA ARG A 15 2.20 -28.62 23.45
C ARG A 15 3.66 -28.22 23.34
N THR A 16 4.30 -27.95 24.47
CA THR A 16 5.66 -27.41 24.53
C THR A 16 6.42 -27.95 25.74
N ASP A 17 7.73 -28.07 25.61
CA ASP A 17 8.65 -28.39 26.72
C ASP A 17 9.25 -27.13 27.36
N ALA A 18 8.95 -25.94 26.82
CA ALA A 18 9.45 -24.66 27.26
C ALA A 18 9.31 -24.48 28.79
N ALA A 19 10.39 -23.96 29.39
CA ALA A 19 10.43 -23.67 30.82
C ALA A 19 9.82 -22.29 31.12
N THR A 20 10.05 -21.32 30.23
CA THR A 20 9.62 -19.93 30.39
C THR A 20 8.90 -19.41 29.15
N ILE A 21 8.20 -18.29 29.28
CA ILE A 21 7.54 -17.63 28.13
C ILE A 21 8.59 -17.21 27.08
N ALA A 22 9.78 -16.77 27.49
CA ALA A 22 10.85 -16.46 26.53
C ALA A 22 11.34 -17.71 25.77
N ASP A 23 11.39 -18.87 26.42
CA ASP A 23 11.76 -20.12 25.75
C ASP A 23 10.69 -20.53 24.74
N LEU A 24 9.42 -20.39 25.10
CA LEU A 24 8.30 -20.61 24.17
C LEU A 24 8.37 -19.66 22.98
N ALA A 25 8.64 -18.36 23.19
CA ALA A 25 8.78 -17.41 22.09
C ALA A 25 9.90 -17.83 21.12
N ARG A 26 11.05 -18.29 21.63
CA ARG A 26 12.15 -18.79 20.79
C ARG A 26 11.80 -20.09 20.06
N GLU A 27 11.05 -20.99 20.71
CA GLU A 27 10.53 -22.22 20.10
C GLU A 27 9.62 -21.92 18.90
N LEU A 28 8.84 -20.83 18.97
CA LEU A 28 8.00 -20.32 17.89
C LEU A 28 8.76 -19.48 16.84
N GLU A 29 10.09 -19.48 16.87
CA GLU A 29 10.95 -18.65 16.02
C GLU A 29 10.72 -17.13 16.17
N LEU A 30 10.21 -16.70 17.32
CA LEU A 30 10.03 -15.30 17.68
C LEU A 30 11.16 -14.81 18.58
N ALA A 31 11.52 -13.53 18.42
CA ALA A 31 12.46 -12.88 19.31
C ALA A 31 11.71 -12.38 20.57
N PRO A 32 12.03 -12.85 21.80
CA PRO A 32 11.30 -12.49 23.03
C PRO A 32 11.23 -10.98 23.26
N GLU A 33 12.23 -10.22 22.82
CA GLU A 33 12.28 -8.78 22.92
C GLU A 33 11.39 -8.04 21.91
N LYS A 34 10.79 -8.74 20.94
CA LYS A 34 9.91 -8.19 19.89
C LYS A 34 8.44 -8.62 20.04
N VAL A 35 8.11 -9.34 21.10
CA VAL A 35 6.74 -9.81 21.37
C VAL A 35 6.17 -9.13 22.62
N ALA A 36 4.85 -8.98 22.64
CA ALA A 36 4.08 -8.72 23.84
C ALA A 36 3.27 -9.97 24.19
N VAL A 37 3.19 -10.30 25.47
CA VAL A 37 2.54 -11.53 25.94
C VAL A 37 1.54 -11.20 27.04
N GLU A 38 0.34 -11.71 26.90
CA GLU A 38 -0.64 -11.84 27.97
C GLU A 38 -0.64 -13.29 28.46
N ARG A 39 -0.70 -13.50 29.77
CA ARG A 39 -0.88 -14.80 30.40
C ARG A 39 -2.11 -14.76 31.30
N ASN A 40 -3.08 -15.62 31.03
CA ASN A 40 -4.30 -15.80 31.84
C ASN A 40 -5.04 -14.46 32.12
N GLY A 41 -5.04 -13.52 31.15
CA GLY A 41 -5.67 -12.21 31.30
C GLY A 41 -4.75 -11.09 31.81
N GLU A 42 -3.49 -11.38 32.14
CA GLU A 42 -2.52 -10.39 32.64
C GLU A 42 -1.33 -10.20 31.69
N ILE A 43 -1.02 -8.94 31.38
CA ILE A 43 0.15 -8.60 30.56
C ILE A 43 1.43 -8.90 31.33
N VAL A 44 2.28 -9.76 30.77
CA VAL A 44 3.59 -10.08 31.34
C VAL A 44 4.61 -9.05 30.83
N PRO A 45 5.29 -8.31 31.71
CA PRO A 45 6.30 -7.36 31.30
C PRO A 45 7.39 -8.02 30.45
N ARG A 46 7.73 -7.40 29.31
CA ARG A 46 8.72 -7.95 28.37
C ARG A 46 10.07 -8.28 29.03
N SER A 47 10.49 -7.51 30.03
CA SER A 47 11.73 -7.72 30.77
C SER A 47 11.73 -8.98 31.64
N THR A 48 10.56 -9.52 31.99
CA THR A 48 10.43 -10.68 32.90
C THR A 48 10.11 -11.98 32.17
N LEU A 49 9.95 -11.98 30.84
CA LEU A 49 9.61 -13.18 30.06
C LEU A 49 10.60 -14.33 30.23
N GLY A 50 11.88 -14.03 30.50
CA GLY A 50 12.93 -15.03 30.75
C GLY A 50 12.85 -15.68 32.14
N GLU A 51 12.07 -15.13 33.06
CA GLU A 51 11.86 -15.64 34.42
C GLU A 51 10.43 -16.16 34.62
N ALA A 52 9.50 -15.72 33.76
CA ALA A 52 8.10 -16.13 33.79
C ALA A 52 7.95 -17.61 33.41
N ALA A 53 7.94 -18.48 34.43
CA ALA A 53 7.80 -19.92 34.25
C ALA A 53 6.44 -20.29 33.65
N LEU A 54 6.46 -21.10 32.61
CA LEU A 54 5.27 -21.62 31.94
C LEU A 54 4.68 -22.78 32.75
N ALA A 55 3.36 -22.78 32.96
CA ALA A 55 2.63 -23.82 33.65
C ALA A 55 1.74 -24.61 32.68
N ASP A 56 1.45 -25.86 33.03
CA ASP A 56 0.44 -26.65 32.33
C ASP A 56 -0.94 -25.99 32.48
N GLY A 57 -1.69 -25.91 31.40
CA GLY A 57 -3.01 -25.26 31.36
C GLY A 57 -3.00 -23.74 31.19
N ASP A 58 -1.83 -23.09 31.08
CA ASP A 58 -1.78 -21.64 30.81
C ASP A 58 -2.50 -21.28 29.51
N THR A 59 -3.13 -20.11 29.50
CA THR A 59 -3.63 -19.44 28.29
C THR A 59 -2.75 -18.23 27.99
N LEU A 60 -2.14 -18.21 26.81
CA LEU A 60 -1.26 -17.16 26.34
C LEU A 60 -1.80 -16.49 25.08
N GLU A 61 -1.76 -15.16 25.06
CA GLU A 61 -1.87 -14.36 23.84
C GLU A 61 -0.51 -13.73 23.54
N ILE A 62 0.11 -14.11 22.42
CA ILE A 62 1.40 -13.60 21.97
C ILE A 62 1.18 -12.82 20.69
N VAL A 63 1.53 -11.53 20.73
CA VAL A 63 1.47 -10.63 19.57
C VAL A 63 2.86 -10.07 19.27
N HIS A 64 3.13 -9.84 18.00
CA HIS A 64 4.30 -9.11 17.53
C HIS A 64 3.87 -8.06 16.51
N PHE A 65 4.60 -6.94 16.45
CA PHE A 65 4.34 -5.96 15.41
C PHE A 65 4.88 -6.47 14.08
N VAL A 66 3.98 -6.74 13.14
CA VAL A 66 4.35 -6.99 11.74
C VAL A 66 4.64 -5.64 11.07
N GLY A 67 5.91 -5.35 10.83
CA GLY A 67 6.34 -4.28 9.94
C GLY A 67 6.36 -4.79 8.51
N GLY A 68 5.55 -4.22 7.62
CA GLY A 68 5.62 -4.51 6.19
C GLY A 68 6.85 -3.85 5.54
N GLY A 69 7.58 -4.60 4.73
CA GLY A 69 8.72 -4.12 3.95
C GLY A 69 9.51 -5.29 3.38
N ASP A 70 9.30 -5.59 2.10
CA ASP A 70 10.11 -6.57 1.37
C ASP A 70 11.52 -5.99 1.14
N HIS A 71 12.56 -6.82 1.24
CA HIS A 71 13.94 -6.43 0.91
C HIS A 71 14.22 -6.42 -0.60
N ALA A 72 13.20 -6.71 -1.43
CA ALA A 72 13.21 -6.45 -2.85
C ALA A 72 13.28 -4.94 -3.18
N ALA A 73 13.60 -4.60 -4.43
CA ALA A 73 13.56 -3.21 -4.89
C ALA A 73 12.19 -2.59 -4.56
N ASP A 74 12.18 -1.47 -3.82
CA ASP A 74 10.95 -0.78 -3.36
C ASP A 74 10.15 -0.30 -4.57
N THR A 75 9.27 -1.18 -5.02
CA THR A 75 8.48 -1.03 -6.23
C THR A 75 7.05 -1.45 -5.93
N TRP A 76 6.14 -1.08 -6.83
CA TRP A 76 4.75 -1.50 -6.78
C TRP A 76 4.23 -1.66 -8.20
N SER A 77 3.24 -2.53 -8.38
CA SER A 77 2.67 -2.79 -9.69
C SER A 77 1.17 -2.56 -9.72
N VAL A 78 0.69 -1.97 -10.82
CA VAL A 78 -0.75 -1.79 -11.10
C VAL A 78 -1.00 -1.96 -12.59
N ALA A 79 -2.06 -2.71 -12.93
CA ALA A 79 -2.47 -3.00 -14.31
C ALA A 79 -1.31 -3.48 -15.22
N GLY A 80 -0.46 -4.38 -14.70
CA GLY A 80 0.65 -4.97 -15.46
C GLY A 80 1.86 -4.06 -15.66
N ARG A 81 1.91 -2.90 -14.97
CA ARG A 81 3.06 -1.98 -15.01
C ARG A 81 3.66 -1.85 -13.61
N THR A 82 4.99 -1.80 -13.55
CA THR A 82 5.75 -1.63 -12.31
C THR A 82 6.30 -0.21 -12.22
N PHE A 83 6.26 0.35 -11.02
CA PHE A 83 6.65 1.70 -10.68
C PHE A 83 7.54 1.69 -9.44
N THR A 84 8.41 2.69 -9.34
CA THR A 84 9.27 2.96 -8.17
C THR A 84 8.70 4.10 -7.33
N SER A 85 8.14 5.12 -7.98
CA SER A 85 7.53 6.27 -7.32
C SER A 85 6.11 5.93 -6.85
N ARG A 86 5.84 6.19 -5.58
CA ARG A 86 4.51 6.07 -4.96
C ARG A 86 3.72 7.39 -4.99
N LEU A 87 4.27 8.43 -5.63
CA LEU A 87 3.65 9.73 -5.79
C LEU A 87 2.97 9.84 -7.15
N ILE A 88 1.66 10.10 -7.15
CA ILE A 88 0.87 10.38 -8.34
C ILE A 88 0.56 11.88 -8.37
N VAL A 89 0.78 12.55 -9.51
CA VAL A 89 0.62 14.01 -9.64
C VAL A 89 -0.56 14.36 -10.54
N GLY A 90 -1.36 15.36 -10.13
CA GLY A 90 -2.44 15.90 -10.96
C GLY A 90 -1.95 17.07 -11.82
N THR A 91 -2.58 17.30 -12.98
CA THR A 91 -2.08 18.25 -14.01
C THR A 91 -2.86 19.56 -14.12
N GLY A 92 -3.97 19.71 -13.40
CA GLY A 92 -4.99 20.73 -13.71
C GLY A 92 -4.82 22.13 -13.09
N LYS A 93 -3.87 22.35 -12.17
CA LYS A 93 -3.78 23.61 -11.39
C LYS A 93 -2.46 24.38 -11.56
N TYR A 94 -1.65 24.01 -12.53
CA TYR A 94 -0.40 24.73 -12.84
C TYR A 94 -0.66 26.00 -13.64
N LYS A 95 0.22 26.99 -13.49
CA LYS A 95 0.14 28.26 -14.23
C LYS A 95 0.43 28.08 -15.72
N SER A 96 1.23 27.09 -16.10
CA SER A 96 1.57 26.76 -17.48
C SER A 96 1.94 25.27 -17.63
N PHE A 97 2.03 24.79 -18.87
CA PHE A 97 2.44 23.40 -19.15
C PHE A 97 3.92 23.16 -18.85
N GLU A 98 4.78 24.17 -19.03
CA GLU A 98 6.20 24.12 -18.64
C GLU A 98 6.34 23.96 -17.13
N GLN A 99 5.55 24.70 -16.35
CA GLN A 99 5.56 24.55 -14.89
C GLN A 99 5.09 23.15 -14.47
N ASN A 100 4.08 22.61 -15.15
CA ASN A 100 3.59 21.26 -14.91
C ASN A 100 4.69 20.21 -15.20
N ALA A 101 5.32 20.28 -16.37
CA ALA A 101 6.41 19.37 -16.75
C ALA A 101 7.60 19.46 -15.78
N ALA A 102 7.98 20.67 -15.37
CA ALA A 102 9.04 20.87 -14.37
C ALA A 102 8.67 20.26 -13.00
N ALA A 103 7.42 20.40 -12.56
CA ALA A 103 6.95 19.81 -11.32
C ALA A 103 6.93 18.28 -11.38
N VAL A 104 6.50 17.68 -12.50
CA VAL A 104 6.53 16.23 -12.71
C VAL A 104 7.97 15.72 -12.64
N ALA A 105 8.89 16.35 -13.37
CA ALA A 105 10.31 15.98 -13.35
C ALA A 105 10.92 16.09 -11.95
N ALA A 106 10.67 17.19 -11.23
CA ALA A 106 11.20 17.39 -9.88
C ALA A 106 10.60 16.41 -8.86
N SER A 107 9.33 16.01 -9.04
CA SER A 107 8.64 15.10 -8.12
C SER A 107 9.07 13.63 -8.27
N GLY A 108 9.68 13.25 -9.40
CA GLY A 108 9.94 11.86 -9.75
C GLY A 108 8.66 11.04 -9.96
N ALA A 109 7.51 11.68 -10.17
CA ALA A 109 6.25 10.98 -10.43
C ALA A 109 6.29 10.28 -11.78
N GLU A 110 5.89 9.01 -11.81
CA GLU A 110 5.80 8.20 -13.02
C GLU A 110 4.37 8.14 -13.59
N ILE A 111 3.40 8.61 -12.82
CA ILE A 111 1.98 8.64 -13.17
C ILE A 111 1.45 10.06 -13.00
N VAL A 112 0.80 10.58 -14.04
CA VAL A 112 0.09 11.87 -14.00
C VAL A 112 -1.39 11.69 -14.30
N THR A 113 -2.26 12.31 -13.51
CA THR A 113 -3.70 12.30 -13.77
C THR A 113 -4.08 13.41 -14.74
N VAL A 114 -4.92 13.10 -15.72
CA VAL A 114 -5.40 14.08 -16.71
C VAL A 114 -6.93 14.06 -16.77
N ALA A 115 -7.54 15.24 -16.74
CA ALA A 115 -8.98 15.35 -16.94
C ALA A 115 -9.29 15.28 -18.44
N VAL A 116 -10.27 14.46 -18.83
CA VAL A 116 -10.72 14.37 -20.21
C VAL A 116 -11.64 15.55 -20.48
N ARG A 117 -11.20 16.48 -21.35
CA ARG A 117 -11.97 17.66 -21.72
C ARG A 117 -12.25 17.66 -23.21
N ARG A 118 -13.31 18.37 -23.60
CA ARG A 118 -13.60 18.64 -25.02
C ARG A 118 -12.45 19.46 -25.60
N VAL A 119 -11.95 19.03 -26.76
CA VAL A 119 -10.97 19.82 -27.52
C VAL A 119 -11.62 21.14 -27.92
N ASN A 120 -10.88 22.24 -27.76
CA ASN A 120 -11.32 23.50 -28.31
C ASN A 120 -11.07 23.49 -29.83
N VAL A 121 -12.10 23.20 -30.61
CA VAL A 121 -12.02 23.06 -32.08
C VAL A 121 -11.75 24.39 -32.78
N SER A 122 -11.84 25.52 -32.07
CA SER A 122 -11.60 26.86 -32.63
C SER A 122 -10.12 27.22 -32.79
N ASP A 123 -9.21 26.57 -32.07
CA ASP A 123 -7.77 26.81 -32.19
C ASP A 123 -6.98 25.49 -32.24
N PRO A 124 -6.78 24.93 -33.44
CA PRO A 124 -6.01 23.69 -33.63
C PRO A 124 -4.53 23.78 -33.25
N LYS A 125 -3.99 25.00 -33.06
CA LYS A 125 -2.58 25.23 -32.72
C LYS A 125 -2.37 25.44 -31.22
N ALA A 126 -3.44 25.40 -30.43
CA ALA A 126 -3.33 25.53 -28.99
C ALA A 126 -2.43 24.41 -28.43
N PRO A 127 -1.50 24.74 -27.52
CA PRO A 127 -0.60 23.75 -26.94
C PRO A 127 -1.37 22.68 -26.19
N MET A 128 -0.92 21.44 -26.31
CA MET A 128 -1.46 20.28 -25.61
C MET A 128 -0.52 19.82 -24.52
N LEU A 129 -1.06 19.21 -23.46
CA LEU A 129 -0.25 18.67 -22.37
C LEU A 129 0.81 17.66 -22.85
N THR A 130 0.48 16.87 -23.87
CA THR A 130 1.37 15.86 -24.48
C THR A 130 2.60 16.46 -25.17
N ASP A 131 2.56 17.76 -25.49
CA ASP A 131 3.72 18.46 -26.07
C ASP A 131 4.81 18.73 -25.01
N PHE A 132 4.44 18.71 -23.73
CA PHE A 132 5.31 19.03 -22.59
C PHE A 132 5.62 17.83 -21.71
N ILE A 133 4.70 16.86 -21.63
CA ILE A 133 4.87 15.62 -20.89
C ILE A 133 4.72 14.47 -21.88
N ASP A 134 5.80 13.75 -22.13
CA ASP A 134 5.83 12.68 -23.12
C ASP A 134 5.05 11.45 -22.62
N PRO A 135 3.96 11.03 -23.28
CA PRO A 135 3.17 9.87 -22.88
C PRO A 135 3.91 8.54 -23.04
N LYS A 136 5.09 8.53 -23.69
CA LYS A 136 5.98 7.37 -23.74
C LYS A 136 6.86 7.24 -22.49
N LYS A 137 7.10 8.34 -21.78
CA LYS A 137 7.93 8.38 -20.56
C LYS A 137 7.08 8.34 -19.29
N ILE A 138 5.92 8.99 -19.32
CA ILE A 138 5.03 9.13 -18.18
C ILE A 138 3.73 8.37 -18.43
N THR A 139 3.24 7.70 -17.39
CA THR A 139 1.93 7.05 -17.42
C THR A 139 0.82 8.08 -17.27
N TYR A 140 -0.02 8.19 -18.27
CA TYR A 140 -1.23 8.99 -18.18
C TYR A 140 -2.33 8.18 -17.51
N LEU A 141 -2.99 8.82 -16.54
CA LEU A 141 -4.14 8.28 -15.84
C LEU A 141 -5.36 9.18 -16.09
N PRO A 142 -6.08 8.98 -17.21
CA PRO A 142 -7.30 9.73 -17.51
C PRO A 142 -8.33 9.56 -16.40
N ASN A 143 -8.97 10.66 -16.04
CA ASN A 143 -9.99 10.69 -15.00
C ASN A 143 -11.31 11.30 -15.47
N THR A 144 -12.36 11.04 -14.68
CA THR A 144 -13.73 11.51 -14.92
C THR A 144 -14.09 12.72 -14.06
N ALA A 145 -13.12 13.57 -13.72
CA ALA A 145 -13.40 14.79 -12.95
C ALA A 145 -14.48 15.63 -13.65
N GLY A 146 -15.54 15.96 -12.92
CA GLY A 146 -16.72 16.67 -13.43
C GLY A 146 -17.85 15.76 -13.91
N CYS A 147 -17.75 14.44 -13.79
CA CYS A 147 -18.87 13.51 -13.96
C CYS A 147 -19.65 13.37 -12.64
N PHE A 148 -20.98 13.36 -12.73
CA PHE A 148 -21.90 13.21 -11.60
C PHE A 148 -22.73 11.92 -11.67
N THR A 149 -22.61 11.17 -12.76
CA THR A 149 -23.30 9.89 -12.96
C THR A 149 -22.32 8.82 -13.44
N GLY A 150 -22.65 7.55 -13.21
CA GLY A 150 -21.86 6.43 -13.70
C GLY A 150 -21.86 6.37 -15.23
N GLU A 151 -22.97 6.71 -15.87
CA GLU A 151 -23.13 6.78 -17.31
C GLU A 151 -22.19 7.80 -17.95
N ASP A 152 -22.12 9.01 -17.38
CA ASP A 152 -21.22 10.07 -17.85
C ASP A 152 -19.75 9.67 -17.67
N ALA A 153 -19.42 9.03 -16.55
CA ALA A 153 -18.08 8.54 -16.27
C ALA A 153 -17.66 7.46 -17.28
N VAL A 154 -18.50 6.44 -17.50
CA VAL A 154 -18.24 5.38 -18.48
C VAL A 154 -18.09 5.95 -19.89
N ARG A 155 -18.96 6.88 -20.28
CA ARG A 155 -18.86 7.56 -21.59
C ARG A 155 -17.53 8.31 -21.73
N THR A 156 -17.14 9.06 -20.71
CA THR A 156 -15.90 9.84 -20.67
C THR A 156 -14.67 8.95 -20.80
N LEU A 157 -14.64 7.83 -20.07
CA LEU A 157 -13.52 6.89 -20.11
C LEU A 157 -13.42 6.13 -21.43
N ARG A 158 -14.56 5.77 -22.05
CA ARG A 158 -14.56 5.19 -23.41
C ARG A 158 -13.94 6.15 -24.41
N LEU A 159 -14.33 7.43 -24.38
CA LEU A 159 -13.73 8.46 -25.24
C LEU A 159 -12.23 8.64 -24.99
N ALA A 160 -11.80 8.65 -23.72
CA ALA A 160 -10.39 8.76 -23.37
C ALA A 160 -9.56 7.60 -23.93
N ARG A 161 -10.08 6.37 -23.83
CA ARG A 161 -9.45 5.17 -24.36
C ARG A 161 -9.31 5.26 -25.88
N GLU A 162 -10.35 5.65 -26.60
CA GLU A 162 -10.26 5.78 -28.07
C GLU A 162 -9.34 6.94 -28.50
N ALA A 163 -9.26 8.01 -27.72
CA ALA A 163 -8.44 9.18 -28.06
C ALA A 163 -6.93 8.99 -27.85
N GLY A 164 -6.52 8.20 -26.84
CA GLY A 164 -5.09 8.03 -26.54
C GLY A 164 -4.65 6.62 -26.13
N GLY A 165 -5.52 5.62 -26.31
CA GLY A 165 -5.16 4.21 -26.14
C GLY A 165 -4.93 3.77 -24.69
N TRP A 166 -5.35 4.55 -23.70
CA TRP A 166 -5.10 4.24 -22.29
C TRP A 166 -6.13 3.24 -21.74
N ASN A 167 -5.62 2.17 -21.12
CA ASN A 167 -6.44 1.14 -20.46
C ASN A 167 -6.57 1.34 -18.95
N LEU A 168 -5.70 2.15 -18.35
CA LEU A 168 -5.73 2.49 -16.92
C LEU A 168 -6.47 3.82 -16.75
N VAL A 169 -7.43 3.87 -15.82
CA VAL A 169 -8.33 5.01 -15.62
C VAL A 169 -8.53 5.30 -14.14
N LYS A 170 -8.75 6.57 -13.79
CA LYS A 170 -9.17 7.01 -12.45
C LYS A 170 -10.65 7.37 -12.48
N LEU A 171 -11.48 6.52 -11.90
CA LEU A 171 -12.90 6.80 -11.73
C LEU A 171 -13.10 7.83 -10.61
N GLU A 172 -13.86 8.88 -10.90
CA GLU A 172 -14.29 9.93 -9.99
C GLU A 172 -15.73 10.31 -10.35
N VAL A 173 -16.68 10.02 -9.46
CA VAL A 173 -18.09 10.40 -9.61
C VAL A 173 -18.47 11.16 -8.33
N LEU A 174 -18.86 12.42 -8.48
CA LEU A 174 -19.12 13.36 -7.38
C LEU A 174 -20.55 13.29 -6.86
#